data_AF-R8BAT6-F1
#
_entry.id   AF-R8BAT6-F1
#
_cell.length_a   1.000
_cell.length_b   1.000
_cell.length_c   1.000
_cell.angle_alpha   90.00
_cell.angle_beta   90.00
_cell.angle_gamma   90.00
#
_symmetry.space_group_name_H-M   'P 1'
#
loop_
_entity.id
_entity.type
_entity.pdbx_description
1 polymer ?
#
loop_
_entity_poly.entity_id
_entity_poly.type
_entity_poly.pdbx_seq_one_letter_code
_entity_poly.pdbx_strand_id
1 'polypeptide(L)'
;MTPDYNTTRDLYAQIDDRFVQIDPLGAWGAPCRKMDTIAKDITITFGPSSGTRLNVTIPKRFFNLGPYPGKPGFCQAVFSNPLEPVINDDGRGVWVIGSPLLKNYYTAWNGLDLKIGFAQTCH
;
A
#
# COMPACT_ATOMS: atom_id res chain seq x y z
N MET A 1 3.01 -2.61 2.47
CA MET A 1 4.33 -3.01 1.94
C MET A 1 4.10 -4.01 0.82
N THR A 2 4.73 -3.79 -0.31
CA THR A 2 4.73 -4.72 -1.46
C THR A 2 5.70 -5.89 -1.17
N PRO A 3 5.73 -6.93 -2.00
CA PRO A 3 6.63 -8.08 -1.81
C PRO A 3 8.11 -7.76 -2.02
N ASP A 4 8.44 -6.82 -2.91
CA ASP A 4 9.81 -6.55 -3.35
C ASP A 4 9.94 -5.16 -4.01
N TYR A 5 11.19 -4.77 -4.27
CA TYR A 5 11.53 -3.49 -4.91
C TYR A 5 10.91 -3.29 -6.30
N ASN A 6 10.98 -4.31 -7.17
CA ASN A 6 10.48 -4.19 -8.54
C ASN A 6 8.98 -4.02 -8.54
N THR A 7 8.26 -4.75 -7.68
CA THR A 7 6.82 -4.60 -7.52
C THR A 7 6.45 -3.17 -7.09
N THR A 8 7.17 -2.56 -6.14
CA THR A 8 6.91 -1.15 -5.77
C THR A 8 7.22 -0.19 -6.90
N ARG A 9 8.37 -0.36 -7.57
CA ARG A 9 8.77 0.47 -8.71
C ARG A 9 7.72 0.44 -9.81
N ASP A 10 7.29 -0.74 -10.22
CA ASP A 10 6.36 -0.93 -11.33
C ASP A 10 4.95 -0.44 -10.98
N LEU A 11 4.55 -0.57 -9.70
CA LEU A 11 3.30 0.02 -9.21
C LEU A 11 3.33 1.54 -9.29
N TYR A 12 4.39 2.18 -8.81
CA TYR A 12 4.48 3.63 -8.85
C TYR A 12 4.65 4.19 -10.27
N ALA A 13 5.38 3.49 -11.13
CA ALA A 13 5.54 3.87 -12.53
C ALA A 13 4.20 3.91 -13.29
N GLN A 14 3.22 3.10 -12.90
CA GLN A 14 1.86 3.16 -13.45
C GLN A 14 1.08 4.39 -12.98
N ILE A 15 1.46 5.00 -11.85
CA ILE A 15 0.80 6.17 -11.29
C ILE A 15 1.42 7.44 -11.86
N ASP A 16 2.74 7.59 -11.73
CA ASP A 16 3.51 8.75 -12.19
C ASP A 16 5.03 8.45 -12.15
N ASP A 17 5.78 8.97 -13.11
CA ASP A 17 7.22 8.72 -13.24
C ASP A 17 8.08 9.44 -12.19
N ARG A 18 7.52 10.40 -11.43
CA ARG A 18 8.26 11.16 -10.41
C ARG A 18 8.40 10.44 -9.08
N PHE A 19 7.76 9.29 -8.92
CA PHE A 19 7.95 8.46 -7.73
C PHE A 19 9.31 7.76 -7.78
N VAL A 20 10.09 7.96 -6.72
CA VAL A 20 11.42 7.37 -6.56
C VAL A 20 11.56 6.77 -5.18
N GLN A 21 12.47 5.82 -5.02
CA GLN A 21 12.89 5.39 -3.71
C GLN A 21 13.59 6.57 -3.00
N ILE A 22 13.07 6.95 -1.83
CA ILE A 22 13.57 8.07 -1.05
C ILE A 22 14.47 7.64 0.10
N ASP A 23 14.37 6.39 0.52
CA ASP A 23 15.17 5.80 1.58
C ASP A 23 15.59 4.37 1.20
N PRO A 24 16.86 3.97 1.41
CA PRO A 24 17.35 2.62 1.11
C PRO A 24 16.60 1.52 1.86
N LEU A 25 15.96 1.82 3.00
CA LEU A 25 15.08 0.93 3.75
C LEU A 25 13.70 0.70 3.09
N GLY A 26 13.50 1.22 1.88
CA GLY A 26 12.36 0.89 1.03
C GLY A 26 11.21 1.88 1.06
N ALA A 27 11.42 3.09 1.60
CA ALA A 27 10.44 4.17 1.49
C ALA A 27 10.48 4.81 0.09
N TRP A 28 9.30 5.13 -0.46
CA TRP A 28 9.15 5.78 -1.75
C TRP A 28 8.40 7.09 -1.61
N GLY A 29 8.61 7.99 -2.57
CA GLY A 29 7.98 9.30 -2.53
C GLY A 29 8.20 10.10 -3.79
N ALA A 30 7.62 11.29 -3.79
CA ALA A 30 7.68 12.25 -4.88
C ALA A 30 7.77 13.68 -4.31
N PRO A 31 8.06 14.72 -5.12
CA PRO A 31 8.08 16.09 -4.64
C PRO A 31 6.76 16.49 -3.98
N CYS A 32 6.79 17.00 -2.75
CA CYS A 32 5.59 17.33 -1.97
C CYS A 32 4.60 18.22 -2.73
N ARG A 33 5.12 19.23 -3.45
CA ARG A 33 4.33 20.17 -4.27
C ARG A 33 3.51 19.53 -5.39
N LYS A 34 3.78 18.26 -5.73
CA LYS A 34 3.07 17.49 -6.75
C LYS A 34 2.29 16.31 -6.17
N MET A 35 2.42 16.03 -4.87
CA MET A 35 1.86 14.81 -4.30
C MET A 35 0.32 14.83 -4.36
N ASP A 36 -0.30 15.97 -4.07
CA ASP A 36 -1.76 16.11 -4.10
C ASP A 36 -2.35 15.97 -5.49
N THR A 37 -1.59 16.25 -6.56
CA THR A 37 -2.05 16.06 -7.94
C THR A 37 -1.89 14.63 -8.44
N ILE A 38 -0.87 13.91 -7.97
CA ILE A 38 -0.60 12.52 -8.41
C ILE A 38 -1.22 11.45 -7.53
N ALA A 39 -1.50 11.76 -6.26
CA ALA A 39 -2.11 10.81 -5.35
C ALA A 39 -3.46 10.32 -5.90
N LYS A 40 -3.72 9.02 -5.77
CA LYS A 40 -4.93 8.33 -6.26
C LYS A 40 -5.58 7.55 -5.13
N ASP A 41 -6.86 7.26 -5.29
CA ASP A 41 -7.49 6.16 -4.55
C ASP A 41 -6.90 4.85 -5.06
N ILE A 42 -6.60 3.93 -4.13
CA ILE A 42 -6.08 2.61 -4.45
C ILE A 42 -7.10 1.59 -4.00
N THR A 43 -7.65 0.82 -4.94
CA THR A 43 -8.59 -0.27 -4.62
C THR A 43 -7.87 -1.60 -4.71
N ILE A 44 -7.96 -2.38 -3.64
CA ILE A 44 -7.45 -3.75 -3.54
C ILE A 44 -8.65 -4.70 -3.50
N THR A 45 -8.62 -5.71 -4.34
CA THR A 45 -9.66 -6.75 -4.37
C THR A 45 -9.16 -7.98 -3.61
N PHE A 46 -9.85 -8.31 -2.52
CA PHE A 46 -9.64 -9.54 -1.74
C PHE A 46 -10.60 -10.63 -2.17
N GLY A 47 -10.17 -11.88 -2.05
CA GLY A 47 -10.96 -13.07 -2.34
C GLY A 47 -10.50 -13.81 -3.60
N PRO A 48 -11.00 -15.03 -3.79
CA PRO A 48 -10.65 -15.88 -4.93
C PRO A 48 -11.12 -15.29 -6.28
N SER A 49 -10.51 -15.78 -7.37
CA SER A 49 -10.93 -15.44 -8.73
C SER A 49 -12.36 -15.91 -9.04
N SER A 50 -12.82 -17.00 -8.41
CA SER A 50 -14.21 -17.45 -8.44
C SER A 50 -14.83 -17.36 -7.04
N GLY A 51 -16.01 -16.76 -6.91
CA GLY A 51 -16.72 -16.62 -5.63
C GLY A 51 -16.81 -15.17 -5.13
N THR A 52 -16.96 -15.01 -3.81
CA THR A 52 -17.16 -13.69 -3.19
C THR A 52 -15.86 -12.90 -3.18
N ARG A 53 -15.90 -11.70 -3.76
CA ARG A 53 -14.79 -10.73 -3.72
C ARG A 53 -15.18 -9.51 -2.92
N LEU A 54 -14.20 -8.92 -2.28
CA LEU A 54 -14.33 -7.70 -1.50
C LEU A 54 -13.37 -6.65 -2.06
N ASN A 55 -13.90 -5.51 -2.48
CA ASN A 55 -13.08 -4.35 -2.79
C ASN A 55 -12.93 -3.49 -1.54
N VAL A 56 -11.68 -3.18 -1.20
CA VAL A 56 -11.36 -2.20 -0.17
C VAL A 56 -10.46 -1.12 -0.78
N THR A 57 -10.74 0.13 -0.43
CA THR A 57 -10.08 1.28 -1.01
C THR A 57 -9.28 2.00 0.05
N ILE A 58 -8.04 2.34 -0.28
CA ILE A 58 -7.23 3.33 0.43
C ILE A 58 -7.58 4.68 -0.21
N PRO A 59 -8.28 5.57 0.51
CA PRO A 59 -8.56 6.90 -0.01
C PRO A 59 -7.29 7.69 -0.28
N LYS A 60 -7.32 8.55 -1.30
CA LYS A 60 -6.23 9.44 -1.73
C LYS A 60 -5.59 10.22 -0.59
N ARG A 61 -6.38 10.63 0.41
CA ARG A 61 -5.87 11.34 1.61
C ARG A 61 -4.86 10.54 2.44
N PHE A 62 -4.85 9.20 2.31
CA PHE A 62 -3.89 8.31 2.96
C PHE A 62 -2.77 7.86 2.02
N PHE A 63 -2.80 8.28 0.75
CA PHE A 63 -1.73 7.99 -0.20
C PHE A 63 -0.47 8.81 0.13
N ASN A 64 -0.65 10.08 0.45
CA ASN A 64 0.42 11.01 0.87
C ASN A 64 0.63 10.90 2.38
N LEU A 65 1.80 10.43 2.81
CA LEU A 65 2.18 10.30 4.22
C LEU A 65 2.89 11.56 4.77
N GLY A 66 3.01 12.61 3.95
CA GLY A 66 3.61 13.88 4.33
C GLY A 66 5.13 13.95 4.09
N PRO A 67 5.77 15.07 4.50
CA PRO A 67 7.19 15.30 4.29
C PRO A 67 8.09 14.21 4.88
N TYR A 68 9.09 13.78 4.13
CA TYR A 68 10.02 12.76 4.59
C TYR A 68 11.19 13.35 5.38
N PRO A 69 11.46 12.87 6.61
CA PRO A 69 12.62 13.30 7.39
C PRO A 69 13.93 13.07 6.62
N GLY A 70 14.84 14.04 6.65
CA GLY A 70 16.15 13.91 6.00
C GLY A 70 16.16 14.08 4.47
N LYS A 71 15.00 14.25 3.81
CA LYS A 71 14.92 14.54 2.36
C LYS A 71 14.01 15.74 2.08
N PRO A 72 14.51 16.98 2.25
CA PRO A 72 13.73 18.20 2.05
C PRO A 72 13.03 18.24 0.68
N GLY A 73 11.75 18.63 0.69
CA GLY A 73 10.94 18.77 -0.52
C GLY A 73 10.31 17.47 -1.05
N PHE A 74 10.64 16.30 -0.48
CA PHE A 74 10.00 15.02 -0.80
C PHE A 74 8.95 14.65 0.25
N CYS A 75 7.84 14.10 -0.24
CA CYS A 75 6.79 13.51 0.58
C CYS A 75 6.76 12.01 0.37
N GLN A 76 6.56 11.25 1.44
CA GLN A 76 6.47 9.80 1.39
C GLN A 76 5.10 9.36 0.88
N ALA A 77 5.09 8.30 0.08
CA ALA A 77 3.88 7.67 -0.42
C ALA A 77 3.59 6.33 0.29
N VAL A 78 2.39 5.80 0.08
CA VAL A 78 1.81 4.72 0.88
C VAL A 78 2.47 3.35 0.74
N PHE A 79 3.05 3.05 -0.42
CA PHE A 79 3.74 1.79 -0.67
C PHE A 79 5.24 1.90 -0.37
N SER A 80 5.73 0.91 0.36
CA SER A 80 7.14 0.63 0.60
C SER A 80 7.46 -0.81 0.18
N ASN A 81 8.73 -1.11 -0.07
CA ASN A 81 9.23 -2.48 -0.21
C ASN A 81 10.08 -2.90 1.00
N PRO A 82 10.23 -4.21 1.25
CA PRO A 82 11.23 -4.73 2.17
C PRO A 82 12.65 -4.63 1.58
N LEU A 83 13.67 -4.80 2.43
CA LEU A 83 15.07 -4.91 2.00
C LEU A 83 15.35 -6.19 1.21
N GLU A 84 14.71 -7.28 1.62
CA GLU A 84 14.77 -8.58 0.97
C GLU A 84 13.37 -9.00 0.52
N PRO A 85 13.20 -9.61 -0.67
CA PRO A 85 11.89 -10.07 -1.13
C PRO A 85 11.22 -11.00 -0.12
N VAL A 86 9.95 -10.74 0.18
CA VAL A 86 9.15 -11.61 1.05
C VAL A 86 8.30 -12.52 0.18
N ILE A 87 8.60 -13.82 0.20
CA ILE A 87 8.03 -14.83 -0.68
C ILE A 87 7.52 -15.99 0.18
N ASN A 88 6.36 -16.55 -0.19
CA ASN A 88 5.84 -17.77 0.41
C ASN A 88 6.58 -19.01 -0.12
N ASP A 89 6.40 -20.17 0.52
CA ASP A 89 6.97 -21.45 0.10
C ASP A 89 6.59 -21.86 -1.35
N ASP A 90 5.47 -21.31 -1.86
CA ASP A 90 4.98 -21.54 -3.23
C ASP A 90 5.55 -20.56 -4.27
N GLY A 91 6.50 -19.69 -3.87
CA GLY A 91 7.15 -18.73 -4.75
C GLY A 91 6.37 -17.43 -4.99
N ARG A 92 5.18 -17.25 -4.39
CA ARG A 92 4.40 -16.01 -4.55
C ARG A 92 4.84 -14.94 -3.55
N GLY A 93 4.89 -13.69 -4.02
CA GLY A 93 5.21 -12.53 -3.18
C GLY A 93 4.13 -12.25 -2.12
N VAL A 94 4.58 -11.93 -0.92
CA VAL A 94 3.73 -11.62 0.23
C VAL A 94 3.45 -10.13 0.32
N TRP A 95 2.18 -9.76 0.39
CA TRP A 95 1.76 -8.38 0.62
C TRP A 95 1.46 -8.17 2.10
N VAL A 96 2.00 -7.09 2.69
CA VAL A 96 1.67 -6.70 4.06
C VAL A 96 0.77 -5.47 4.03
N ILE A 97 -0.45 -5.66 4.53
CA ILE A 97 -1.49 -4.63 4.56
C ILE A 97 -1.45 -3.94 5.93
N GLY A 98 -1.18 -2.63 5.91
CA GLY A 98 -1.03 -1.83 7.11
C GLY A 98 -2.13 -0.81 7.32
N SER A 99 -1.86 0.13 8.22
CA SER A 99 -2.80 1.17 8.65
C SER A 99 -3.44 2.03 7.54
N PRO A 100 -2.79 2.34 6.39
CA PRO A 100 -3.44 3.13 5.33
C PRO A 100 -4.73 2.50 4.80
N LEU A 101 -4.83 1.17 4.83
CA LEU A 101 -6.06 0.44 4.53
C LEU A 101 -6.87 0.20 5.79
N LEU A 102 -6.26 -0.43 6.81
CA LEU A 102 -6.98 -0.95 7.98
C LEU A 102 -7.69 0.13 8.79
N LYS A 103 -7.22 1.38 8.81
CA LYS A 103 -7.92 2.47 9.52
C LYS A 103 -9.26 2.84 8.91
N ASN A 104 -9.52 2.48 7.66
CA ASN A 104 -10.78 2.76 6.98
C ASN A 104 -11.83 1.67 7.20
N TYR A 105 -11.44 0.52 7.75
CA TYR A 105 -12.29 -0.66 7.85
C TYR A 105 -12.19 -1.29 9.23
N TYR A 106 -13.34 -1.59 9.83
CA TYR A 106 -13.37 -2.47 10.98
C TYR A 106 -12.91 -3.86 10.52
N THR A 107 -11.85 -4.37 11.13
CA THR A 107 -11.23 -5.63 10.75
C THR A 107 -11.47 -6.66 11.85
N ALA A 108 -12.16 -7.76 11.52
CA ALA A 108 -12.41 -8.86 12.43
C ALA A 108 -11.53 -10.06 12.07
N TRP A 109 -10.86 -10.63 13.07
CA TRP A 109 -10.01 -11.80 12.93
C TRP A 109 -10.70 -13.00 13.57
N ASN A 110 -11.20 -13.93 12.76
CA ASN A 110 -11.78 -15.17 13.24
C ASN A 110 -10.72 -16.27 13.19
N GLY A 111 -10.07 -16.50 14.33
CA GLY A 111 -9.03 -17.52 14.47
C GLY A 111 -9.54 -18.96 14.41
N LEU A 112 -10.82 -19.21 14.68
CA LEU A 112 -11.39 -20.56 14.64
C LEU A 112 -11.57 -21.04 13.21
N ASP A 113 -12.07 -20.17 12.33
CA ASP A 113 -12.30 -20.50 10.91
C ASP A 113 -11.17 -20.05 9.98
N LEU A 114 -10.10 -19.45 10.54
CA LEU A 114 -8.99 -18.85 9.80
C LEU A 114 -9.46 -17.83 8.74
N LYS A 115 -10.41 -16.99 9.13
CA LYS A 115 -11.02 -15.98 8.24
C LYS A 115 -10.77 -14.56 8.76
N ILE A 116 -10.66 -13.65 7.81
CA ILE A 116 -10.66 -12.21 8.06
C ILE A 116 -11.91 -11.60 7.45
N GLY A 117 -12.54 -10.68 8.18
CA GLY A 117 -13.68 -9.91 7.72
C GLY A 117 -13.39 -8.41 7.77
N PHE A 118 -13.95 -7.67 6.82
CA PHE A 118 -13.87 -6.21 6.78
C PHE A 118 -15.27 -5.62 6.70
N ALA A 119 -15.53 -4.57 7.46
CA ALA A 119 -16.73 -3.74 7.35
C ALA A 119 -16.32 -2.27 7.27
N GLN A 120 -17.08 -1.46 6.53
CA GLN A 120 -16.85 -0.02 6.54
C GLN A 120 -17.09 0.53 7.95
N THR A 121 -16.18 1.40 8.41
CA THR A 121 -16.40 2.16 9.63
C THR A 121 -17.40 3.27 9.35
N CYS A 122 -18.53 3.29 10.06
CA CYS A 122 -19.47 4.42 10.00
C CYS A 122 -18.84 5.60 10.75
N HIS A 123 -18.40 6.62 10.01
CA HIS A 123 -17.94 7.90 10.55
C HIS A 123 -18.58 9.05 9.78
#